data_AF-A0A0J1HX04-F1
#
_entry.id   AF-A0A0J1HX04-F1
#
_cell.length_a   1.000
_cell.length_b   1.000
_cell.length_c   1.000
_cell.angle_alpha   90.00
_cell.angle_beta   90.00
_cell.angle_gamma   90.00
#
_symmetry.space_group_name_H-M   'P 1'
#
loop_
_entity.id
_entity.type
_entity.pdbx_description
1 polymer ?
#
loop_
_entity_poly.entity_id
_entity_poly.type
_entity_poly.pdbx_seq_one_letter_code
_entity_poly.pdbx_strand_id
1 'polypeptide(L)'
;MTIQKITLATQLHVGRNLDLSKIIEVKNPIGDRAKPNGGFWTSTYIDEKVGSEFFKEFVSDNDWYILEPLEADIFVVENISDLEYLLEFYGRPNTEGNETFIDFEKLSKKFDALQLKSSCFAADSSVKILDLYNQKLNIHNSNRHPFHQWWAESTLWFCNKFKSVIKIHRAIKK
;
A
#
# COMPACT_ATOMS: atom_id res chain seq x y z
N MET A 1 -17.02 -11.00 0.88
CA MET A 1 -15.79 -11.36 0.14
C MET A 1 -15.11 -12.54 0.82
N THR A 2 -14.76 -13.59 0.07
CA THR A 2 -13.96 -14.72 0.60
C THR A 2 -12.50 -14.29 0.65
N ILE A 3 -11.80 -14.57 1.75
CA ILE A 3 -10.36 -14.32 1.83
C ILE A 3 -9.68 -15.22 0.80
N GLN A 4 -8.97 -14.63 -0.15
CA GLN A 4 -8.17 -15.36 -1.11
C GLN A 4 -6.71 -15.28 -0.70
N LYS A 5 -6.07 -16.44 -0.70
CA LYS A 5 -4.63 -16.53 -0.57
C LYS A 5 -3.98 -16.20 -1.89
N ILE A 6 -3.04 -15.27 -1.87
CA ILE A 6 -2.38 -14.74 -3.05
C ILE A 6 -0.87 -14.82 -2.84
N THR A 7 -0.16 -15.34 -3.83
CA THR A 7 1.29 -15.15 -3.95
C THR A 7 1.51 -13.99 -4.90
N LEU A 8 1.98 -12.85 -4.35
CA LEU A 8 2.35 -11.72 -5.20
C LEU A 8 3.61 -12.04 -6.01
N ALA A 9 3.76 -11.36 -7.15
CA ALA A 9 5.02 -11.31 -7.87
C ALA A 9 6.15 -10.78 -6.97
N THR A 10 7.39 -10.96 -7.40
CA THR A 10 8.58 -10.41 -6.73
C THR A 10 8.37 -8.95 -6.37
N GLN A 11 8.72 -8.58 -5.14
CA GLN A 11 8.55 -7.23 -4.60
C GLN A 11 9.90 -6.53 -4.48
N LEU A 12 9.87 -5.20 -4.48
CA LEU A 12 11.01 -4.32 -4.34
C LEU A 12 10.83 -3.41 -3.13
N HIS A 13 11.90 -3.25 -2.36
CA HIS A 13 11.98 -2.28 -1.28
C HIS A 13 13.25 -1.44 -1.44
N VAL A 14 13.16 -0.16 -1.12
CA VAL A 14 14.30 0.75 -1.05
C VAL A 14 14.37 1.35 0.35
N GLY A 15 15.52 1.17 1.00
CA GLY A 15 15.70 1.57 2.40
C GLY A 15 17.14 1.37 2.86
N ARG A 16 17.37 1.45 4.18
CA ARG A 16 18.68 1.22 4.80
C ARG A 16 18.59 0.08 5.81
N ASN A 17 19.57 -0.82 5.79
CA ASN A 17 19.70 -1.91 6.75
C ASN A 17 18.39 -2.67 7.01
N LEU A 18 17.78 -3.18 5.93
CA LEU A 18 16.49 -3.86 6.01
C LEU A 18 16.55 -5.04 6.99
N ASP A 19 15.62 -5.04 7.94
CA ASP A 19 15.43 -6.12 8.91
C ASP A 19 13.94 -6.39 9.07
N LEU A 20 13.47 -7.48 8.47
CA LEU A 20 12.05 -7.86 8.49
C LEU A 20 11.55 -8.29 9.88
N SER A 21 12.45 -8.58 10.83
CA SER A 21 12.03 -8.83 12.22
C SER A 21 11.56 -7.55 12.93
N LYS A 22 11.88 -6.38 12.35
CA LYS A 22 11.54 -5.06 12.87
C LYS A 22 10.34 -4.42 12.16
N ILE A 23 9.53 -5.18 11.41
CA ILE A 23 8.27 -4.66 10.89
C ILE A 23 7.42 -4.24 12.09
N ILE A 24 7.17 -2.94 12.20
CA ILE A 24 6.39 -2.36 13.29
C ILE A 24 4.92 -2.67 13.01
N GLU A 25 4.19 -3.08 14.04
CA GLU A 25 2.74 -3.26 13.96
C GLU A 25 2.07 -2.01 13.39
N VAL A 26 1.11 -2.18 12.48
CA VAL A 26 0.35 -1.04 11.98
C VAL A 26 -0.54 -0.45 13.06
N LYS A 27 -0.52 0.87 13.19
CA LYS A 27 -1.40 1.64 14.08
C LYS A 27 -2.12 2.71 13.28
N ASN A 28 -3.40 2.91 13.55
CA ASN A 28 -4.09 4.07 13.00
C ASN A 28 -3.42 5.34 13.52
N PRO A 29 -3.25 6.37 12.68
CA PRO A 29 -2.70 7.63 13.14
C PRO A 29 -3.71 8.35 14.02
N ILE A 30 -3.19 9.09 15.01
CA ILE A 30 -3.95 10.10 15.72
C ILE A 30 -4.14 11.30 14.76
N GLY A 31 -5.38 11.80 14.67
CA GLY A 31 -5.73 12.99 13.89
C GLY A 31 -6.24 12.70 12.47
N ASP A 32 -5.95 13.61 11.54
CA ASP A 32 -6.51 13.69 10.19
C ASP A 32 -5.66 12.97 9.12
N ARG A 33 -4.73 12.12 9.52
CA ARG A 33 -3.88 11.37 8.58
C ARG A 33 -4.60 10.11 8.09
N ALA A 34 -4.55 9.89 6.78
CA ALA A 34 -5.05 8.66 6.16
C ALA A 34 -4.06 7.49 6.33
N LYS A 35 -2.74 7.75 6.24
CA LYS A 35 -1.71 6.70 6.30
C LYS A 35 -1.49 6.14 7.72
N PRO A 36 -1.30 4.82 7.88
CA PRO A 36 -0.98 4.22 9.17
C PRO A 36 0.44 4.57 9.61
N ASN A 37 0.69 4.46 10.91
CA ASN A 37 2.05 4.31 11.42
C ASN A 37 2.43 2.83 11.33
N GLY A 38 3.70 2.53 11.03
CA GLY A 38 4.19 1.15 10.95
C GLY A 38 3.87 0.46 9.62
N GLY A 39 3.93 -0.87 9.65
CA GLY A 39 3.90 -1.73 8.47
C GLY A 39 5.17 -1.63 7.63
N PHE A 40 5.19 -2.38 6.53
CA PHE A 40 6.33 -2.45 5.63
C PHE A 40 5.90 -2.25 4.17
N TRP A 41 6.47 -1.23 3.54
CA TRP A 41 6.07 -0.81 2.19
C TRP A 41 6.98 -1.44 1.14
N THR A 42 6.35 -2.01 0.12
CA THR A 42 7.02 -2.54 -1.07
C THR A 42 6.27 -2.13 -2.33
N SER A 43 6.88 -2.32 -3.48
CA SER A 43 6.17 -2.30 -4.77
C SER A 43 6.50 -3.52 -5.59
N THR A 44 5.71 -3.81 -6.62
CA THR A 44 6.01 -4.91 -7.54
C THR A 44 7.31 -4.63 -8.30
N TYR A 45 8.17 -5.65 -8.40
CA TYR A 45 9.40 -5.62 -9.18
C TYR A 45 9.13 -6.17 -10.59
N ILE A 46 8.87 -5.27 -11.53
CA ILE A 46 8.44 -5.62 -12.89
C ILE A 46 9.67 -6.00 -13.72
N ASP A 47 9.60 -7.19 -14.34
CA ASP A 47 10.61 -7.75 -15.25
C ASP A 47 12.05 -7.73 -14.70
N GLU A 48 12.19 -7.77 -13.38
CA GLU A 48 13.46 -7.64 -12.68
C GLU A 48 14.27 -6.39 -13.07
N LYS A 49 13.59 -5.34 -13.52
CA LYS A 49 14.21 -4.13 -14.07
C LYS A 49 13.70 -2.86 -13.42
N VAL A 50 12.42 -2.81 -13.08
CA VAL A 50 11.75 -1.56 -12.71
C VAL A 50 10.84 -1.79 -11.50
N GLY A 51 11.06 -1.04 -10.42
CA GLY A 51 10.05 -0.87 -9.37
C GLY A 51 8.99 0.15 -9.79
N SER A 52 7.86 0.20 -9.08
CA SER A 52 6.84 1.22 -9.35
C SER A 52 7.41 2.65 -9.24
N GLU A 53 6.73 3.63 -9.86
CA GLU A 53 7.16 5.04 -9.90
C GLU A 53 7.44 5.62 -8.50
N PHE A 54 6.84 5.03 -7.47
CA PHE A 54 7.09 5.26 -6.05
C PHE A 54 8.58 5.38 -5.70
N PHE A 55 9.48 4.63 -6.35
CA PHE A 55 10.90 4.61 -6.01
C PHE A 55 11.80 5.45 -6.94
N LYS A 56 11.27 6.06 -8.00
CA LYS A 56 12.08 6.89 -8.92
C LYS A 56 12.55 8.21 -8.27
N GLU A 57 11.81 8.72 -7.28
CA GLU A 57 12.02 10.06 -6.71
C GLU A 57 12.90 10.10 -5.44
N PHE A 58 13.23 8.94 -4.83
CA PHE A 58 13.79 8.90 -3.45
C PHE A 58 15.25 8.43 -3.31
N VAL A 59 16.04 8.29 -4.38
CA VAL A 59 17.22 7.41 -4.31
C VAL A 59 18.53 7.99 -4.87
N SER A 60 19.19 8.86 -4.09
CA SER A 60 20.65 9.01 -4.24
C SER A 60 21.44 7.98 -3.42
N ASP A 61 21.02 7.59 -2.21
CA ASP A 61 21.88 6.85 -1.25
C ASP A 61 21.17 5.75 -0.42
N ASN A 62 20.31 4.93 -1.04
CA ASN A 62 19.64 3.82 -0.34
C ASN A 62 19.99 2.45 -0.95
N ASP A 63 19.90 1.41 -0.13
CA ASP A 63 20.03 0.02 -0.54
C ASP A 63 18.72 -0.45 -1.18
N TRP A 64 18.85 -1.32 -2.18
CA TRP A 64 17.73 -1.93 -2.88
C TRP A 64 17.61 -3.38 -2.45
N TYR A 65 16.40 -3.85 -2.25
CA TYR A 65 16.12 -5.21 -1.81
C TYR A 65 15.05 -5.82 -2.70
N ILE A 66 15.36 -6.98 -3.27
CA ILE A 66 14.39 -7.87 -3.91
C ILE A 66 13.82 -8.79 -2.82
N LEU A 67 12.50 -8.91 -2.76
CA LEU A 67 11.82 -9.77 -1.81
C LEU A 67 10.90 -10.75 -2.54
N GLU A 68 10.98 -12.01 -2.16
CA GLU A 68 10.12 -13.09 -2.68
C GLU A 68 8.98 -13.34 -1.69
N PRO A 69 7.74 -12.95 -1.99
CA PRO A 69 6.62 -13.16 -1.08
C PRO A 69 6.28 -14.64 -0.91
N LEU A 70 5.83 -14.99 0.30
CA LEU A 70 5.07 -16.20 0.55
C LEU A 70 3.60 -15.99 0.17
N GLU A 71 2.86 -17.08 0.07
CA GLU A 71 1.41 -17.03 0.01
C GLU A 71 0.85 -16.29 1.24
N ALA A 72 -0.03 -15.32 1.01
CA ALA A 72 -0.54 -14.43 2.05
C ALA A 72 -2.01 -14.06 1.82
N ASP A 73 -2.71 -13.70 2.89
CA ASP A 73 -4.07 -13.18 2.82
C ASP A 73 -4.00 -11.68 2.49
N ILE A 74 -4.27 -11.29 1.24
CA ILE A 74 -4.06 -9.90 0.79
C ILE A 74 -5.38 -9.28 0.38
N PHE A 75 -5.68 -8.10 0.95
CA PHE A 75 -6.75 -7.27 0.42
C PHE A 75 -6.22 -6.51 -0.79
N VAL A 76 -6.83 -6.71 -1.96
CA VAL A 76 -6.45 -6.03 -3.19
C VAL A 76 -7.52 -5.00 -3.53
N VAL A 77 -7.08 -3.77 -3.77
CA VAL A 77 -7.92 -2.71 -4.33
C VAL A 77 -7.50 -2.50 -5.77
N GLU A 78 -8.42 -2.74 -6.68
CA GLU A 78 -8.25 -2.54 -8.12
C GLU A 78 -9.31 -1.59 -8.69
N ASN A 79 -10.52 -1.62 -8.14
CA ASN A 79 -11.66 -0.83 -8.60
C ASN A 79 -12.44 -0.20 -7.44
N ILE A 80 -13.48 0.56 -7.77
CA ILE A 80 -14.30 1.29 -6.79
C ILE A 80 -15.05 0.35 -5.84
N SER A 81 -15.54 -0.80 -6.32
CA SER A 81 -16.26 -1.75 -5.48
C SER A 81 -15.36 -2.38 -4.41
N ASP A 82 -14.08 -2.59 -4.71
CA ASP A 82 -13.10 -3.04 -3.70
C ASP A 82 -12.90 -1.98 -2.62
N LEU A 83 -12.85 -0.70 -3.02
CA LEU A 83 -12.71 0.42 -2.09
C LEU A 83 -13.98 0.62 -1.24
N GLU A 84 -15.16 0.55 -1.84
CA GLU A 84 -16.43 0.62 -1.12
C GLU A 84 -16.52 -0.48 -0.05
N TYR A 85 -16.18 -1.72 -0.42
CA TYR A 85 -16.09 -2.82 0.53
C TYR A 85 -15.06 -2.54 1.63
N LEU A 86 -13.88 -2.03 1.26
CA LEU A 86 -12.84 -1.71 2.23
C LEU A 86 -13.33 -0.68 3.26
N LEU A 87 -14.03 0.37 2.82
CA LEU A 87 -14.57 1.40 3.71
C LEU A 87 -15.77 0.91 4.52
N GLU A 88 -16.66 0.10 3.95
CA GLU A 88 -17.81 -0.46 4.68
C GLU A 88 -17.36 -1.35 5.85
N PHE A 89 -16.37 -2.22 5.63
CA PHE A 89 -15.98 -3.21 6.64
C PHE A 89 -14.76 -2.82 7.47
N TYR A 90 -13.89 -1.98 6.92
CA TYR A 90 -12.64 -1.56 7.53
C TYR A 90 -12.46 -0.04 7.49
N GLY A 91 -13.55 0.72 7.37
CA GLY A 91 -13.53 2.16 7.50
C GLY A 91 -13.41 2.61 8.96
N ARG A 92 -12.94 3.84 9.14
CA ARG A 92 -13.02 4.63 10.36
C ARG A 92 -13.35 6.09 10.02
N PRO A 93 -13.94 6.83 10.96
CA PRO A 93 -14.19 8.25 10.76
C PRO A 93 -12.88 9.05 10.64
N ASN A 94 -12.91 10.08 9.79
CA ASN A 94 -11.95 11.17 9.85
C ASN A 94 -12.32 12.15 10.97
N THR A 95 -11.58 13.25 11.08
CA THR A 95 -11.81 14.30 12.11
C THR A 95 -13.17 14.99 11.99
N GLU A 96 -13.86 14.87 10.86
CA GLU A 96 -15.20 15.41 10.61
C GLU A 96 -16.31 14.37 10.83
N GLY A 97 -15.95 13.17 11.29
CA GLY A 97 -16.90 12.07 11.52
C GLY A 97 -17.29 11.29 10.26
N ASN A 98 -16.75 11.62 9.10
CA ASN A 98 -17.04 10.94 7.84
C ASN A 98 -16.18 9.67 7.70
N GLU A 99 -16.79 8.53 7.39
CA GLU A 99 -16.08 7.27 7.13
C GLU A 99 -15.34 7.33 5.79
N THR A 100 -14.16 7.92 5.82
CA THR A 100 -13.30 8.16 4.65
C THR A 100 -11.92 7.54 4.81
N PHE A 101 -11.57 7.11 6.03
CA PHE A 101 -10.26 6.53 6.33
C PHE A 101 -10.36 5.04 6.56
N ILE A 102 -9.24 4.35 6.37
CA ILE A 102 -9.12 2.93 6.63
C ILE A 102 -8.67 2.75 8.10
N ASP A 103 -9.31 1.82 8.78
CA ASP A 103 -8.90 1.23 10.04
C ASP A 103 -7.88 0.12 9.76
N PHE A 104 -6.61 0.49 9.70
CA PHE A 104 -5.52 -0.44 9.40
C PHE A 104 -5.30 -1.47 10.52
N GLU A 105 -5.59 -1.11 11.78
CA GLU A 105 -5.51 -2.05 12.92
C GLU A 105 -6.61 -3.11 12.86
N LYS A 106 -7.80 -2.75 12.39
CA LYS A 106 -8.87 -3.71 12.15
C LYS A 106 -8.57 -4.58 10.93
N LEU A 107 -8.06 -3.98 9.85
CA LEU A 107 -7.73 -4.68 8.61
C LEU A 107 -6.60 -5.72 8.82
N SER A 108 -5.55 -5.35 9.56
CA SER A 108 -4.39 -6.21 9.82
C SER A 108 -4.67 -7.43 10.68
N LYS A 109 -5.81 -7.46 11.39
CA LYS A 109 -6.26 -8.66 12.13
C LYS A 109 -6.75 -9.77 11.21
N LYS A 110 -7.05 -9.46 9.94
CA LYS A 110 -7.64 -10.42 8.99
C LYS A 110 -6.78 -10.65 7.76
N PHE A 111 -6.04 -9.63 7.33
CA PHE A 111 -5.17 -9.71 6.16
C PHE A 111 -3.72 -9.55 6.61
N ASP A 112 -2.81 -10.14 5.83
CA ASP A 112 -1.36 -9.97 5.96
C ASP A 112 -0.88 -8.69 5.27
N ALA A 113 -1.60 -8.22 4.24
CA ALA A 113 -1.24 -7.02 3.50
C ALA A 113 -2.46 -6.35 2.82
N LEU A 114 -2.25 -5.09 2.44
CA LEU A 114 -3.13 -4.31 1.56
C LEU A 114 -2.32 -3.90 0.31
N GLN A 115 -2.83 -4.25 -0.87
CA GLN A 115 -2.25 -3.86 -2.15
C GLN A 115 -3.19 -2.91 -2.89
N LEU A 116 -2.66 -1.81 -3.39
CA LEU A 116 -3.35 -0.93 -4.34
C LEU A 116 -2.71 -1.09 -5.72
N LYS A 117 -3.48 -1.52 -6.71
CA LYS A 117 -3.00 -1.78 -8.08
C LYS A 117 -2.67 -0.48 -8.83
N SER A 118 -1.79 -0.59 -9.84
CA SER A 118 -1.45 0.52 -10.74
C SER A 118 -2.67 1.10 -11.48
N SER A 119 -3.67 0.28 -11.83
CA SER A 119 -4.92 0.71 -12.44
C SER A 119 -5.66 1.76 -11.60
N CYS A 120 -5.52 1.73 -10.27
CA CYS A 120 -6.12 2.72 -9.38
C CYS A 120 -5.60 4.15 -9.61
N PHE A 121 -4.47 4.33 -10.31
CA PHE A 121 -3.85 5.63 -10.58
C PHE A 121 -4.07 6.14 -12.00
N ALA A 122 -4.76 5.36 -12.86
CA ALA A 122 -5.14 5.78 -14.21
C ALA A 122 -5.99 7.06 -14.18
N ALA A 123 -5.95 7.86 -15.25
CA ALA A 123 -6.61 9.16 -15.31
C ALA A 123 -8.14 9.07 -15.12
N ASP A 124 -8.73 7.96 -15.54
CA ASP A 124 -10.15 7.63 -15.50
C ASP A 124 -10.53 6.71 -14.32
N SER A 125 -9.59 6.39 -13.43
CA SER A 125 -9.85 5.54 -12.27
C SER A 125 -10.80 6.22 -11.27
N SER A 126 -11.92 5.57 -10.98
CA SER A 126 -12.85 5.95 -9.91
C SER A 126 -12.27 5.75 -8.50
N VAL A 127 -11.12 5.06 -8.38
CA VAL A 127 -10.35 4.99 -7.12
C VAL A 127 -9.42 6.20 -6.98
N LYS A 128 -8.93 6.75 -8.11
CA LYS A 128 -8.09 7.96 -8.10
C LYS A 128 -8.90 9.18 -7.72
N ILE A 129 -10.11 9.25 -8.26
CA ILE A 129 -11.05 10.36 -8.13
C ILE A 129 -12.35 9.80 -7.54
N LEU A 130 -12.51 9.99 -6.24
CA LEU A 130 -13.62 9.49 -5.46
C LEU A 130 -14.65 10.60 -5.24
N ASP A 131 -15.90 10.36 -5.61
CA ASP A 131 -17.02 11.23 -5.23
C ASP A 131 -17.65 10.68 -3.94
N LEU A 132 -17.38 11.34 -2.82
CA LEU A 132 -17.80 10.90 -1.49
C LEU A 132 -18.24 12.09 -0.64
N TYR A 133 -19.39 11.98 0.02
CA TYR A 133 -19.98 13.05 0.87
C TYR A 133 -20.10 14.41 0.16
N ASN A 134 -20.57 14.43 -1.09
CA ASN A 134 -20.66 15.62 -1.95
C ASN A 134 -19.32 16.32 -2.20
N GLN A 135 -18.21 15.60 -2.04
CA GLN A 135 -16.86 16.09 -2.31
C GLN A 135 -16.18 15.19 -3.31
N LYS A 136 -15.42 15.81 -4.22
CA LYS A 136 -14.54 15.10 -5.14
C LYS A 136 -13.15 15.03 -4.52
N LEU A 137 -12.75 13.85 -4.08
CA LEU A 137 -11.47 13.59 -3.43
C LEU A 137 -10.53 12.97 -4.45
N ASN A 138 -9.32 13.51 -4.58
CA ASN A 138 -8.29 12.90 -5.41
C ASN A 138 -7.12 12.41 -4.54
N ILE A 139 -6.68 11.19 -4.83
CA ILE A 139 -5.65 10.46 -4.07
C ILE A 139 -4.36 11.26 -3.84
N HIS A 140 -3.97 12.13 -4.78
CA HIS A 140 -2.72 12.90 -4.72
C HIS A 140 -2.86 14.22 -3.95
N ASN A 141 -4.05 14.83 -3.89
CA ASN A 141 -4.21 16.20 -3.39
C ASN A 141 -5.32 16.39 -2.34
N SER A 142 -6.03 15.34 -1.96
CA SER A 142 -7.02 15.38 -0.88
C SER A 142 -6.54 14.59 0.33
N ASN A 143 -6.32 15.29 1.45
CA ASN A 143 -5.97 14.67 2.74
C ASN A 143 -7.11 13.82 3.34
N ARG A 144 -8.32 13.93 2.79
CA ARG A 144 -9.48 13.11 3.16
C ARG A 144 -9.58 11.83 2.34
N HIS A 145 -8.76 11.67 1.30
CA HIS A 145 -8.78 10.44 0.51
C HIS A 145 -8.21 9.26 1.35
N PRO A 146 -8.83 8.06 1.32
CA PRO A 146 -8.36 6.90 2.09
C PRO A 146 -6.91 6.51 1.79
N PHE A 147 -6.48 6.76 0.56
CA PHE A 147 -5.12 6.51 0.08
C PHE A 147 -4.29 7.78 -0.12
N HIS A 148 -4.60 8.87 0.60
CA HIS A 148 -3.83 10.11 0.46
C HIS A 148 -2.32 9.85 0.55
N GLN A 149 -1.55 10.44 -0.38
CA GLN A 149 -0.10 10.27 -0.54
C GLN A 149 0.37 8.87 -0.97
N TRP A 150 -0.54 7.98 -1.38
CA TRP A 150 -0.14 6.84 -2.21
C TRP A 150 0.00 7.39 -3.62
N TRP A 151 1.17 7.23 -4.23
CA TRP A 151 1.49 7.87 -5.52
C TRP A 151 1.54 6.87 -6.68
N ALA A 152 1.75 5.60 -6.37
CA ALA A 152 1.82 4.53 -7.34
C ALA A 152 1.43 3.19 -6.69
N GLU A 153 1.40 2.15 -7.52
CA GLU A 153 1.22 0.77 -7.07
C GLU A 153 2.17 0.45 -5.92
N SER A 154 1.60 -0.04 -4.83
CA SER A 154 2.34 -0.42 -3.64
C SER A 154 1.57 -1.44 -2.81
N THR A 155 2.32 -2.19 -2.01
CA THR A 155 1.81 -3.16 -1.05
C THR A 155 2.29 -2.75 0.34
N LEU A 156 1.34 -2.56 1.25
CA LEU A 156 1.58 -2.38 2.67
C LEU A 156 1.44 -3.72 3.37
N TRP A 157 2.55 -4.27 3.84
CA TRP A 157 2.60 -5.51 4.62
C TRP A 157 2.42 -5.22 6.10
N PHE A 158 1.53 -5.98 6.74
CA PHE A 158 1.23 -5.88 8.17
C PHE A 158 2.09 -6.85 9.00
N CYS A 159 2.66 -7.86 8.37
CA CYS A 159 3.53 -8.86 8.97
C CYS A 159 4.59 -9.33 7.96
N ASN A 160 5.60 -10.06 8.44
CA ASN A 160 6.61 -10.64 7.57
C ASN A 160 6.04 -11.88 6.83
N LYS A 161 5.86 -11.75 5.51
CA LYS A 161 5.47 -12.84 4.61
C LYS A 161 6.44 -12.96 3.43
N PHE A 162 7.75 -12.94 3.71
CA PHE A 162 8.77 -13.09 2.68
C PHE A 162 9.61 -14.34 2.91
N LYS A 163 9.80 -15.10 1.84
CA LYS A 163 10.64 -16.29 1.80
C LYS A 163 12.12 -15.93 1.80
N SER A 164 12.48 -14.89 1.05
CA SER A 164 13.85 -14.42 0.92
C SER A 164 13.89 -12.91 0.72
N VAL A 165 15.04 -12.34 1.10
CA VAL A 165 15.39 -10.93 0.91
C VAL A 165 16.80 -10.90 0.35
N ILE A 166 16.96 -10.28 -0.80
CA ILE A 166 18.25 -10.17 -1.49
C ILE A 166 18.57 -8.70 -1.66
N LYS A 167 19.62 -8.24 -0.99
CA LYS A 167 20.17 -6.90 -1.22
C LYS A 167 20.84 -6.87 -2.59
N ILE A 168 20.48 -5.90 -3.43
CA ILE A 168 21.08 -5.69 -4.74
C ILE A 168 21.78 -4.33 -4.81
N HIS A 169 22.81 -4.23 -5.64
CA HIS A 169 23.48 -2.96 -5.92
C HIS A 169 22.77 -2.29 -7.09
N ARG A 170 22.03 -1.21 -6.80
CA ARG A 170 21.24 -0.34 -7.71
C ARG A 170 20.55 -1.08 -8.88
N ALA A 171 19.22 -1.05 -8.90
CA ALA A 171 18.47 -1.41 -10.11
C ALA A 171 19.02 -0.63 -11.31
N ILE A 172 19.49 -1.36 -12.32
CA ILE A 172 20.18 -0.84 -13.50
C ILE A 172 19.25 0.18 -14.17
N LYS A 173 19.70 1.44 -14.27
CA LYS A 173 19.04 2.47 -15.08
C LYS A 173 18.90 1.95 -16.51
N LYS A 174 17.68 1.96 -17.06
CA LYS A 174 17.54 2.24 -18.49
C LYS A 174 17.68 3.74 -18.70
#